data_AF-A0A286U3K0-F1
#
_entry.id   AF-A0A286U3K0-F1
#
_cell.length_a   1.000
_cell.length_b   1.000
_cell.length_c   1.000
_cell.angle_alpha   90.00
_cell.angle_beta   90.00
_cell.angle_gamma   90.00
#
_symmetry.space_group_name_H-M   'P 1'
#
loop_
_entity.id
_entity.type
_entity.pdbx_description
1 polymer ?
#
loop_
_entity_poly.entity_id
_entity_poly.type
_entity_poly.pdbx_seq_one_letter_code
_entity_poly.pdbx_strand_id
1 'polypeptide(L)'
;MSEFLTNLEFFKYSIACSVLVAMVCSFLSVYIVLKRIVFVSVAVTQVSSVGIAIALITGLNPTPISLFFTFLGVVLFSIRFSERRLSNESRIGIGFVVASAASILLVSKSAQGIHEIDDLLYGNILAATPVPDISYDRYYYVYLFHTIFFFTK
;
A
#
# COMPACT_ATOMS: atom_id res chain seq x y z
N MET A 1 35.37 -14.28 2.64
CA MET A 1 35.58 -12.86 2.27
C MET A 1 34.49 -12.34 1.34
N SER A 2 34.12 -13.09 0.28
CA SER A 2 33.02 -12.75 -0.63
C SER A 2 31.66 -12.61 0.08
N GLU A 3 31.28 -13.53 0.97
CA GLU A 3 30.02 -13.44 1.72
C GLU A 3 29.88 -12.17 2.58
N PHE A 4 30.97 -11.64 3.13
CA PHE A 4 30.95 -10.39 3.89
C PHE A 4 30.68 -9.17 3.00
N LEU A 5 31.15 -9.20 1.75
CA LEU A 5 30.90 -8.13 0.78
C LEU A 5 29.46 -8.17 0.26
N THR A 6 28.91 -9.36 0.03
CA THR A 6 27.50 -9.53 -0.39
C THR A 6 26.52 -9.04 0.68
N ASN A 7 26.81 -9.29 1.96
CA ASN A 7 26.00 -8.79 3.08
C ASN A 7 26.05 -7.26 3.21
N LEU A 8 27.20 -6.63 2.94
CA LEU A 8 27.34 -5.17 2.91
C LEU A 8 26.56 -4.53 1.76
N GLU A 9 26.52 -5.17 0.59
CA GLU A 9 25.73 -4.69 -0.55
C GLU A 9 24.23 -4.77 -0.25
N PHE A 10 23.75 -5.89 0.28
CA PHE A 10 22.36 -6.06 0.70
C PHE A 10 21.91 -4.98 1.69
N PHE A 11 22.73 -4.71 2.70
CA PHE A 11 22.42 -3.68 3.70
C PHE A 11 22.37 -2.27 3.10
N LYS A 12 23.23 -1.97 2.11
CA LYS A 12 23.19 -0.70 1.36
C LYS A 12 21.88 -0.52 0.60
N TYR A 13 21.38 -1.57 -0.07
CA TYR A 13 20.11 -1.51 -0.79
C TYR A 13 18.92 -1.30 0.15
N SER A 14 18.83 -2.03 1.25
CA SER A 14 17.76 -1.84 2.25
C SER A 14 17.77 -0.42 2.86
N ILE A 15 18.95 0.15 3.13
CA ILE A 15 19.07 1.55 3.58
C ILE A 15 18.60 2.52 2.48
N ALA A 16 19.02 2.32 1.23
CA ALA A 16 18.61 3.17 0.13
C ALA A 16 17.08 3.14 -0.09
N CYS A 17 16.47 1.95 -0.12
CA CYS A 17 15.03 1.79 -0.24
C CYS A 17 14.27 2.44 0.93
N SER A 18 14.71 2.26 2.17
CA SER A 18 14.04 2.85 3.34
C SER A 18 14.11 4.38 3.35
N VAL A 19 15.24 4.97 2.94
CA VAL A 19 15.36 6.43 2.78
C VAL A 19 14.39 6.95 1.73
N LEU A 20 14.24 6.24 0.60
CA LEU A 20 13.30 6.62 -0.46
C LEU A 20 11.85 6.53 -0.01
N VAL A 21 11.47 5.44 0.68
CA VAL A 21 10.14 5.28 1.28
C VAL A 21 9.86 6.39 2.30
N ALA A 22 10.85 6.74 3.14
CA ALA A 22 10.72 7.82 4.13
C ALA A 22 10.49 9.18 3.47
N MET A 23 11.21 9.50 2.38
CA MET A 23 11.01 10.74 1.62
C MET A 23 9.59 10.84 1.04
N VAL A 24 9.12 9.77 0.41
CA VAL A 24 7.77 9.71 -0.17
C VAL A 24 6.70 9.85 0.90
N CYS A 25 6.82 9.10 2.00
CA CYS A 25 5.86 9.12 3.10
C CYS A 25 5.81 10.49 3.79
N SER A 26 6.96 11.14 3.98
CA SER A 26 7.03 12.49 4.55
C SER A 26 6.33 13.52 3.67
N PHE A 27 6.51 13.45 2.35
CA PHE A 27 5.84 14.37 1.42
C PHE A 27 4.33 14.14 1.36
N LEU A 28 3.92 12.87 1.22
CA LEU A 28 2.52 12.48 1.10
C LEU A 28 1.72 12.82 2.37
N SER A 29 2.31 12.64 3.55
CA SER A 29 1.67 12.96 4.83
C SER A 29 1.33 14.45 4.94
N VAL A 30 2.25 15.34 4.57
CA VAL A 30 2.02 16.80 4.58
C VAL A 30 0.91 17.17 3.59
N TYR A 31 0.91 16.58 2.40
CA TYR A 31 -0.11 16.81 1.37
C TYR A 31 -1.52 16.42 1.83
N ILE A 32 -1.65 15.23 2.43
CA ILE A 32 -2.94 14.71 2.92
C ILE A 32 -3.52 15.63 4.00
N VAL A 33 -2.68 16.12 4.92
CA VAL A 33 -3.09 17.05 5.99
C VAL A 33 -3.55 18.38 5.41
N LEU A 34 -2.80 18.96 4.45
CA LEU A 34 -3.14 20.24 3.81
C LEU A 34 -4.50 20.20 3.09
N LYS A 35 -4.83 19.09 2.43
CA LYS A 35 -6.08 18.92 1.67
C LYS A 35 -7.27 18.46 2.52
N ARG A 36 -7.09 18.24 3.83
CA ARG A 36 -8.11 17.68 4.75
C ARG A 36 -8.72 16.36 4.25
N ILE A 37 -7.92 15.50 3.61
CA ILE A 37 -8.36 14.20 3.05
C ILE A 37 -7.83 13.00 3.86
N VAL A 38 -7.57 13.21 5.16
CA VAL A 38 -6.94 12.20 6.05
C VAL A 38 -7.72 10.89 6.11
N PHE A 39 -9.06 10.94 6.03
CA PHE A 39 -9.88 9.73 6.09
C PHE A 39 -9.74 8.85 4.84
N VAL A 40 -9.43 9.43 3.67
CA VAL A 40 -9.33 8.68 2.41
C VAL A 40 -8.15 7.72 2.48
N SER A 41 -7.00 8.16 3.02
CA SER A 41 -5.82 7.30 3.09
C SER A 41 -6.09 6.07 3.96
N VAL A 42 -6.69 6.25 5.13
CA VAL A 42 -7.02 5.15 6.04
C VAL A 42 -8.05 4.20 5.41
N ALA A 43 -9.05 4.74 4.70
CA ALA A 43 -10.04 3.93 4.01
C ALA A 43 -9.42 3.09 2.88
N VAL A 44 -8.56 3.69 2.05
CA VAL A 44 -7.83 2.98 0.97
C VAL A 44 -6.94 1.88 1.54
N THR A 45 -6.22 2.13 2.64
CA THR A 45 -5.42 1.10 3.32
C THR A 45 -6.28 -0.11 3.71
N GLN A 46 -7.48 0.11 4.27
CA GLN A 46 -8.34 -1.02 4.64
C GLN A 46 -8.89 -1.78 3.43
N VAL A 47 -9.22 -1.09 2.33
CA VAL A 47 -9.62 -1.75 1.09
C VAL A 47 -8.47 -2.61 0.54
N SER A 48 -7.22 -2.13 0.61
CA SER A 48 -6.04 -2.93 0.27
C SER A 48 -5.91 -4.18 1.16
N SER A 49 -6.10 -4.03 2.47
CA SER A 49 -6.07 -5.16 3.43
C SER A 49 -7.11 -6.24 3.12
N VAL A 50 -8.30 -5.85 2.64
CA VAL A 50 -9.31 -6.80 2.13
C VAL A 50 -8.76 -7.59 0.94
N GLY A 51 -8.09 -6.92 0.00
CA GLY A 51 -7.45 -7.58 -1.14
C GLY A 51 -6.37 -8.59 -0.72
N ILE A 52 -5.53 -8.23 0.26
CA ILE A 52 -4.54 -9.15 0.85
C ILE A 52 -5.26 -10.37 1.45
N ALA A 53 -6.29 -10.15 2.26
CA ALA A 53 -7.04 -11.23 2.89
C ALA A 53 -7.70 -12.17 1.87
N ILE A 54 -8.23 -11.63 0.77
CA ILE A 54 -8.78 -12.42 -0.34
C ILE A 54 -7.68 -13.25 -1.02
N ALA A 55 -6.52 -12.65 -1.28
CA ALA A 55 -5.38 -13.35 -1.88
C ALA A 55 -4.93 -14.53 -1.03
N LEU A 56 -4.84 -14.34 0.29
CA LEU A 56 -4.51 -15.40 1.24
C LEU A 56 -5.53 -16.55 1.18
N ILE A 57 -6.84 -16.26 1.27
CA ILE A 57 -7.86 -17.32 1.22
C ILE A 57 -7.83 -18.09 -0.10
N THR A 58 -7.54 -17.40 -1.21
CA THR A 58 -7.50 -18.01 -2.55
C THR A 58 -6.17 -18.69 -2.88
N GLY A 59 -5.13 -18.50 -2.07
CA GLY A 59 -3.78 -18.98 -2.34
C GLY A 59 -3.11 -18.30 -3.55
N LEU A 60 -3.64 -17.15 -3.99
CA LEU A 60 -3.07 -16.37 -5.09
C LEU A 60 -2.00 -15.40 -4.55
N ASN A 61 -1.14 -14.92 -5.44
CA ASN A 61 -0.11 -13.97 -5.06
C ASN A 61 -0.75 -12.66 -4.51
N PRO A 62 -0.37 -12.22 -3.29
CA PRO A 62 -0.98 -11.08 -2.62
C PRO A 62 -0.66 -9.72 -3.26
N THR A 63 0.47 -9.60 -3.94
CA THR A 63 0.91 -8.33 -4.55
C THR A 63 -0.06 -7.81 -5.62
N PRO A 64 -0.42 -8.57 -6.69
CA PRO A 64 -1.31 -8.06 -7.73
C PRO A 64 -2.74 -7.81 -7.23
N ILE A 65 -3.23 -8.63 -6.30
CA ILE A 65 -4.62 -8.54 -5.80
C ILE A 65 -4.78 -7.33 -4.87
N SER A 66 -3.83 -7.11 -3.96
CA SER A 66 -3.82 -5.93 -3.10
C SER A 66 -3.71 -4.63 -3.91
N LEU A 67 -2.89 -4.64 -4.97
CA LEU A 67 -2.75 -3.50 -5.88
C LEU A 67 -4.08 -3.20 -6.60
N PHE A 68 -4.74 -4.24 -7.13
CA PHE A 68 -6.05 -4.11 -7.77
C PHE A 68 -7.09 -3.51 -6.82
N PHE A 69 -7.17 -4.02 -5.58
CA PHE A 69 -8.08 -3.50 -4.56
C PHE A 69 -7.72 -2.06 -4.15
N THR A 70 -6.44 -1.72 -4.08
CA THR A 70 -5.99 -0.34 -3.80
C THR A 70 -6.47 0.62 -4.89
N PHE A 71 -6.24 0.29 -6.16
CA PHE A 71 -6.74 1.09 -7.28
C PHE A 71 -8.26 1.20 -7.26
N LEU A 72 -8.97 0.11 -6.98
CA LEU A 72 -10.42 0.11 -6.83
C LEU A 72 -10.87 1.06 -5.72
N GLY A 73 -10.22 1.02 -4.55
CA GLY A 73 -10.48 1.93 -3.44
C GLY A 73 -10.24 3.38 -3.81
N VAL A 74 -9.13 3.68 -4.49
CA VAL A 74 -8.82 5.04 -4.98
C VAL A 74 -9.89 5.52 -5.95
N VAL A 75 -10.31 4.70 -6.92
CA VAL A 75 -11.37 5.06 -7.88
C VAL A 75 -12.69 5.31 -7.15
N LEU A 76 -13.10 4.41 -6.26
CA LEU A 76 -14.35 4.52 -5.50
C LEU A 76 -14.39 5.78 -4.63
N PHE A 77 -13.29 6.12 -3.95
CA PHE A 77 -13.23 7.31 -3.09
C PHE A 77 -12.90 8.60 -3.84
N SER A 78 -12.34 8.52 -5.06
CA SER A 78 -12.03 9.68 -5.90
C SER A 78 -13.28 10.26 -6.58
N ILE A 79 -14.33 9.47 -6.79
CA ILE A 79 -15.56 9.95 -7.42
C ILE A 79 -16.31 10.85 -6.43
N ARG A 80 -16.24 12.17 -6.62
CA ARG A 80 -17.00 13.15 -5.84
C ARG A 80 -18.40 13.31 -6.39
N PHE A 81 -19.39 12.70 -5.74
CA PHE A 81 -20.79 12.99 -6.01
C PHE A 81 -21.24 14.26 -5.26
N SER A 82 -21.67 15.26 -6.03
CA SER A 82 -22.20 16.56 -5.58
C SER A 82 -23.60 16.44 -4.97
N GLU A 83 -23.88 15.41 -4.17
CA GLU A 83 -25.16 15.30 -3.46
C GLU A 83 -25.09 16.01 -2.11
N ARG A 84 -25.92 17.04 -1.96
CA ARG A 84 -25.97 17.95 -0.79
C ARG A 84 -26.40 17.30 0.54
N ARG A 85 -26.67 15.99 0.60
CA ARG A 85 -27.25 15.33 1.80
C ARG A 85 -26.27 14.55 2.67
N LEU A 86 -25.13 14.09 2.13
CA LEU A 86 -24.07 13.45 2.94
C LEU A 86 -22.74 14.15 2.71
N SER A 87 -22.02 14.46 3.79
CA SER A 87 -20.62 14.88 3.70
C SER A 87 -19.82 13.77 3.02
N ASN A 88 -18.90 14.14 2.13
CA ASN A 88 -17.96 13.21 1.51
C ASN A 88 -17.19 12.40 2.57
N GLU A 89 -16.91 13.01 3.72
CA GLU A 89 -16.20 12.39 4.84
C GLU A 89 -17.00 11.23 5.46
N SER A 90 -18.33 11.36 5.56
CA SER A 90 -19.17 10.30 6.11
C SER A 90 -19.18 9.05 5.23
N ARG A 91 -19.16 9.20 3.91
CA ARG A 91 -19.08 8.06 2.98
C ARG A 91 -17.75 7.33 3.08
N ILE A 92 -16.65 8.07 3.18
CA ILE A 92 -15.32 7.51 3.38
C ILE A 92 -15.27 6.75 4.71
N GLY A 93 -15.86 7.32 5.78
CA GLY A 93 -15.99 6.66 7.08
C GLY A 93 -16.77 5.34 7.01
N ILE A 94 -17.92 5.31 6.31
CA ILE A 94 -18.69 4.07 6.11
C ILE A 94 -17.86 3.04 5.33
N GLY A 95 -17.21 3.46 4.24
CA GLY A 95 -16.35 2.59 3.45
C GLY A 95 -15.20 2.00 4.26
N PHE A 96 -14.56 2.82 5.11
CA PHE A 96 -13.52 2.38 6.04
C PHE A 96 -14.03 1.33 7.02
N VAL A 97 -15.17 1.54 7.68
CA VAL A 97 -15.73 0.58 8.65
C VAL A 97 -16.11 -0.73 7.97
N VAL A 98 -16.74 -0.68 6.80
CA VAL A 98 -17.11 -1.87 6.02
C VAL A 98 -15.86 -2.63 5.58
N ALA A 99 -14.85 -1.95 5.05
CA ALA A 99 -13.59 -2.58 4.64
C ALA A 99 -12.84 -3.20 5.83
N SER A 100 -12.82 -2.52 6.98
CA SER A 100 -12.19 -3.03 8.20
C SER A 100 -12.90 -4.27 8.74
N ALA A 101 -14.23 -4.27 8.75
CA ALA A 101 -15.00 -5.45 9.17
C ALA A 101 -14.77 -6.62 8.19
N ALA A 102 -14.74 -6.34 6.89
CA ALA A 102 -14.47 -7.35 5.87
C ALA A 102 -13.06 -7.93 5.99
N SER A 103 -12.03 -7.11 6.21
CA SER A 103 -10.65 -7.59 6.36
C SER A 103 -10.51 -8.49 7.57
N ILE A 104 -11.05 -8.10 8.73
CA ILE A 104 -11.04 -8.93 9.95
C ILE A 104 -11.76 -10.25 9.75
N LEU A 105 -12.95 -10.25 9.13
CA LEU A 105 -13.72 -11.47 8.88
C LEU A 105 -13.01 -12.42 7.92
N LEU A 106 -12.38 -11.89 6.86
CA LEU A 106 -11.62 -12.68 5.90
C LEU A 106 -10.36 -13.26 6.53
N VAL A 107 -9.60 -12.44 7.26
CA VAL A 107 -8.42 -12.91 8.00
C VAL A 107 -8.78 -13.97 9.03
N SER A 108 -9.89 -13.79 9.76
CA SER A 108 -10.38 -14.80 10.71
C SER A 108 -10.77 -16.12 10.05
N LYS A 109 -11.09 -16.10 8.74
CA LYS A 109 -11.42 -17.30 7.96
C LYS A 109 -10.20 -17.92 7.29
N SER A 110 -9.14 -17.16 7.02
CA SER A 110 -7.89 -17.68 6.48
C SER A 110 -7.08 -18.39 7.56
N ALA A 111 -7.10 -19.72 7.56
CA ALA A 111 -6.27 -20.55 8.43
C ALA A 111 -4.84 -20.77 7.87
N GLN A 112 -4.29 -19.79 7.14
CA GLN A 112 -2.98 -19.90 6.50
C GLN A 112 -1.88 -19.26 7.35
N GLY A 113 -0.66 -19.82 7.21
CA GLY A 113 0.41 -19.77 8.19
C GLY A 113 0.81 -18.36 8.65
N ILE A 114 0.89 -18.22 9.98
CA ILE A 114 1.33 -17.03 10.72
C ILE A 114 2.64 -16.43 10.16
N HIS A 115 3.52 -17.27 9.57
CA HIS A 115 4.78 -16.83 8.98
C HIS A 115 4.66 -16.00 7.69
N GLU A 116 3.79 -16.36 6.75
CA GLU A 116 3.59 -15.57 5.51
C GLU A 116 2.81 -14.29 5.77
N ILE A 117 1.95 -14.33 6.78
CA ILE A 117 1.17 -13.19 7.27
C ILE A 117 2.11 -12.15 7.89
N ASP A 118 3.06 -12.57 8.73
CA ASP A 118 4.02 -11.67 9.39
C ASP A 118 4.96 -10.98 8.39
N ASP A 119 5.55 -11.71 7.43
CA ASP A 119 6.46 -11.09 6.44
C ASP A 119 5.75 -10.07 5.54
N LEU A 120 4.45 -10.26 5.30
CA LEU A 120 3.66 -9.39 4.45
C LEU A 120 3.04 -8.19 5.20
N LEU A 121 2.65 -8.38 6.47
CA LEU A 121 2.14 -7.32 7.34
C LEU A 121 3.25 -6.41 7.87
N TYR A 122 4.39 -6.98 8.25
CA TYR A 122 5.54 -6.19 8.72
C TYR A 122 6.39 -5.66 7.58
N GLY A 123 6.34 -6.30 6.41
CA GLY A 123 7.09 -5.90 5.23
C GLY A 123 8.58 -6.12 5.43
N ASN A 124 9.16 -7.10 4.74
CA ASN A 124 10.58 -7.34 4.87
C ASN A 124 11.39 -6.37 3.99
N ILE A 125 11.90 -5.29 4.58
CA ILE A 125 12.81 -4.32 3.91
C ILE A 125 14.14 -5.01 3.51
N LEU A 126 14.47 -6.12 4.18
CA LEU A 126 15.60 -6.97 3.84
C LEU A 126 15.27 -7.85 2.62
N ALA A 127 14.01 -8.19 2.33
CA ALA A 127 13.67 -8.94 1.11
C ALA A 127 13.84 -8.12 -0.19
N ALA A 128 14.33 -6.89 -0.11
CA ALA A 128 14.84 -6.12 -1.24
C ALA A 128 16.08 -6.82 -1.83
N THR A 129 15.83 -7.93 -2.51
CA THR A 129 16.82 -8.67 -3.28
C THR A 129 17.23 -7.80 -4.46
N PRO A 130 18.53 -7.78 -4.83
CA PRO A 130 18.96 -7.20 -6.09
C PRO A 130 18.37 -8.04 -7.23
N VAL A 131 17.18 -7.68 -7.70
CA VAL A 131 16.63 -8.26 -8.93
C VAL A 131 17.57 -7.79 -10.05
N PRO A 132 18.07 -8.68 -10.93
CA PRO A 132 19.02 -8.29 -11.99
C PRO A 132 18.46 -7.31 -13.03
N ASP A 133 17.18 -6.92 -12.94
CA ASP A 133 16.52 -6.04 -13.90
C ASP A 133 16.25 -4.65 -13.32
N ILE A 134 17.32 -3.86 -13.32
CA ILE A 134 17.45 -2.39 -13.14
C ILE A 134 16.46 -1.52 -13.97
N SER A 135 15.50 -2.13 -14.68
CA SER A 135 14.49 -1.44 -15.48
C SER A 135 13.15 -1.26 -14.76
N TYR A 136 12.78 -2.10 -13.80
CA TYR A 136 11.46 -2.07 -13.14
C TYR A 136 11.38 -1.09 -11.97
N ASP A 137 12.46 -0.94 -11.19
CA ASP A 137 12.49 -0.05 -10.02
C ASP A 137 12.36 1.44 -10.43
N ARG A 138 12.99 1.81 -11.56
CA ARG A 138 12.89 3.16 -12.14
C ARG A 138 11.47 3.52 -12.62
N TYR A 139 10.70 2.54 -13.10
CA TYR A 139 9.30 2.76 -13.47
C TYR A 139 8.43 3.06 -12.24
N TYR A 140 8.73 2.45 -11.09
CA TYR A 140 7.99 2.70 -9.84
C TYR A 140 8.20 4.13 -9.34
N TYR A 141 9.44 4.64 -9.37
CA TYR A 141 9.74 6.04 -9.02
C TYR A 141 9.09 7.04 -9.98
N VAL A 142 9.12 6.77 -11.29
CA VAL A 142 8.49 7.64 -12.30
C VAL A 142 6.96 7.62 -12.16
N TYR A 143 6.35 6.46 -11.90
CA TYR A 143 4.90 6.34 -11.70
C TYR A 143 4.44 7.03 -10.41
N LEU A 144 5.21 6.88 -9.34
CA LEU A 144 4.93 7.49 -8.04
C LEU A 144 5.07 9.02 -8.10
N PHE A 145 6.10 9.52 -8.79
CA PHE A 145 6.29 10.96 -9.05
C PHE A 145 5.19 11.52 -9.96
N HIS A 146 4.80 10.78 -11.00
CA HIS A 146 3.77 11.21 -11.95
C HIS A 146 2.37 11.21 -11.30
N THR A 147 2.05 10.23 -10.46
CA THR A 147 0.76 10.14 -9.77
C THR A 147 0.60 11.25 -8.73
N ILE A 148 1.66 11.56 -7.98
CA ILE A 148 1.69 12.67 -7.02
C ILE A 148 1.52 14.02 -7.73
N PHE A 149 2.18 14.20 -8.88
CA PHE A 149 2.10 15.45 -9.65
C PHE A 149 0.74 15.63 -10.35
N PHE A 150 0.14 14.54 -10.85
CA PHE A 150 -1.17 14.55 -11.52
C PHE A 150 -2.34 14.80 -10.55
N PHE A 151 -2.26 14.32 -9.30
CA PHE A 151 -3.30 14.56 -8.27
C PHE A 151 -3.24 15.97 -7.62
N THR A 152 -2.19 16.74 -7.89
CA THR A 152 -1.98 18.07 -7.32
C THR A 152 -2.59 19.19 -8.18
N LYS A 153 -2.91 18.94 -9.46
CA LYS A 153 -3.76 19.81 -10.30
C LYS A 153 -5.24 19.47 -10.13
#